data_AF-A0A7V6TTW7-F1
#
_entry.id   AF-A0A7V6TTW7-F1
#
_cell.length_a   1.000
_cell.length_b   1.000
_cell.length_c   1.000
_cell.angle_alpha   90.00
_cell.angle_beta   90.00
_cell.angle_gamma   90.00
#
_symmetry.space_group_name_H-M   'P 1'
#
loop_
_entity.id
_entity.type
_entity.pdbx_description
1 polymer ?
#
loop_
_entity_poly.entity_id
_entity_poly.type
_entity_poly.pdbx_seq_one_letter_code
_entity_poly.pdbx_strand_id
1 'polypeptide(L)'
;MGDFTVYQDKNKQKIVKFRTKKEHELLASLLDTGDQGATKEQIHNAIWYESESSNIKNLIAVNIRHIKSDLECAGIKEAIIYRENRYFICRDEIDCDCDLFEKTYEEFKLHNTIENAKKLISMYKGEYLSDFEALWAAGKRIRYRWAYESALNFIKNT
;
A
#
# COMPACT_ATOMS: atom_id res chain seq x y z
N MET A 1 7.72 -4.82 -4.67
CA MET A 1 6.38 -4.69 -5.27
C MET A 1 5.84 -6.07 -5.61
N GLY A 2 4.62 -6.41 -5.20
CA GLY A 2 3.97 -7.71 -5.37
C GLY A 2 2.78 -7.81 -4.41
N ASP A 3 2.56 -9.01 -3.86
CA ASP A 3 1.58 -9.25 -2.79
C ASP A 3 1.84 -8.34 -1.57
N PHE A 4 0.77 -8.01 -0.84
CA PHE A 4 0.88 -7.21 0.36
C PHE A 4 1.48 -8.02 1.52
N THR A 5 2.55 -7.52 2.12
CA THR A 5 3.15 -8.13 3.31
C THR A 5 3.72 -7.07 4.23
N VAL A 6 3.49 -7.23 5.53
CA VAL A 6 4.00 -6.33 6.57
C VAL A 6 5.04 -7.05 7.40
N TYR A 7 6.19 -6.40 7.59
CA TYR A 7 7.28 -6.91 8.40
C TYR A 7 7.49 -5.98 9.59
N GLN A 8 7.74 -6.54 10.77
CA GLN A 8 8.02 -5.79 11.99
C GLN A 8 9.42 -5.17 11.98
N ASP A 9 10.36 -5.77 11.25
CA ASP A 9 11.75 -5.36 11.21
C ASP A 9 12.21 -5.08 9.77
N LYS A 10 13.25 -4.24 9.65
CA LYS A 10 13.84 -3.85 8.36
C LYS A 10 14.50 -5.02 7.62
N ASN A 11 14.92 -6.07 8.34
CA ASN A 11 15.52 -7.26 7.74
C ASN A 11 14.46 -8.23 7.20
N LYS A 12 13.17 -7.90 7.32
CA LYS A 12 12.03 -8.68 6.83
C LYS A 12 12.00 -10.10 7.39
N GLN A 13 12.43 -10.28 8.65
CA GLN A 13 12.48 -11.61 9.27
C GLN A 13 11.18 -11.96 10.00
N LYS A 14 10.47 -10.97 10.54
CA LYS A 14 9.25 -11.18 11.31
C LYS A 14 8.04 -10.57 10.61
N ILE A 15 7.17 -11.42 10.09
CA ILE A 15 5.91 -11.03 9.45
C ILE A 15 4.85 -10.69 10.52
N VAL A 16 4.16 -9.58 10.33
CA VAL A 16 2.95 -9.24 11.10
C VAL A 16 1.77 -9.99 10.48
N LYS A 17 1.10 -10.83 11.28
CA LYS A 17 -0.07 -11.60 10.82
C LYS A 17 -1.35 -10.85 11.14
N PHE A 18 -2.17 -10.62 10.12
CA PHE A 18 -3.52 -10.09 10.28
C PHE A 18 -4.56 -11.22 10.18
N ARG A 19 -5.75 -11.02 10.75
CA ARG A 19 -6.75 -12.09 10.91
C ARG A 19 -7.45 -12.41 9.60
N THR A 20 -7.67 -11.42 8.74
CA THR A 20 -8.41 -11.60 7.50
C THR A 20 -7.75 -10.91 6.31
N LYS A 21 -8.08 -11.39 5.10
CA LYS A 21 -7.68 -10.74 3.85
C LYS A 21 -8.21 -9.30 3.74
N LYS A 22 -9.40 -9.03 4.28
CA LYS A 22 -10.01 -7.69 4.28
C LYS A 22 -9.32 -6.72 5.25
N GLU A 23 -8.77 -7.20 6.36
CA GLU A 23 -7.92 -6.37 7.23
C GLU A 23 -6.63 -5.98 6.52
N HIS A 24 -5.99 -6.91 5.80
CA HIS A 24 -4.82 -6.60 4.98
C HIS A 24 -5.14 -5.58 3.89
N GLU A 25 -6.24 -5.79 3.15
CA GLU A 25 -6.66 -4.87 2.08
C GLU A 25 -6.99 -3.47 2.63
N LEU A 26 -7.67 -3.39 3.79
CA LEU A 26 -7.96 -2.13 4.46
C LEU A 26 -6.68 -1.39 4.88
N LEU A 27 -5.72 -2.10 5.47
CA LEU A 27 -4.43 -1.50 5.84
C LEU A 27 -3.69 -0.98 4.60
N ALA A 28 -3.62 -1.78 3.54
CA ALA A 28 -3.02 -1.39 2.27
C ALA A 28 -3.70 -0.15 1.67
N SER A 29 -5.04 -0.08 1.70
CA SER A 29 -5.80 1.07 1.23
C SER A 29 -5.51 2.33 2.04
N LEU A 30 -5.43 2.24 3.38
CA LEU A 30 -5.08 3.39 4.22
C LEU A 30 -3.66 3.90 3.96
N LEU A 31 -2.69 3.00 3.80
CA LEU A 31 -1.32 3.35 3.40
C LEU A 31 -1.31 4.07 2.04
N ASP A 32 -2.14 3.61 1.10
CA ASP A 32 -2.25 4.19 -0.23
C ASP A 32 -2.79 5.62 -0.23
N THR A 33 -3.72 5.94 0.68
CA THR A 33 -4.29 7.29 0.80
C THR A 33 -3.31 8.35 1.29
N GLY A 34 -2.19 7.94 1.91
CA GLY A 34 -1.18 8.86 2.44
C GLY A 34 -1.78 9.97 3.31
N ASP A 35 -1.34 11.21 3.08
CA ASP A 35 -1.72 12.37 3.88
C ASP A 35 -3.18 12.83 3.71
N GLN A 36 -3.91 12.29 2.72
CA GLN A 36 -5.33 12.61 2.50
C GLN A 36 -6.25 11.85 3.45
N GLY A 37 -5.81 10.68 3.91
CA GLY A 37 -6.62 9.74 4.65
C GLY A 37 -7.88 9.29 3.91
N ALA A 38 -8.71 8.50 4.57
CA ALA A 38 -9.93 7.95 3.99
C ALA A 38 -11.16 8.21 4.87
N THR A 39 -12.26 8.66 4.26
CA THR A 39 -13.56 8.68 4.95
C THR A 39 -14.12 7.26 5.09
N LYS A 40 -15.10 7.07 5.98
CA LYS A 40 -15.81 5.78 6.09
C LYS A 40 -16.45 5.34 4.78
N GLU A 41 -16.95 6.28 3.99
CA GLU A 41 -17.55 6.03 2.69
C GLU A 41 -16.50 5.58 1.66
N GLN A 42 -15.34 6.25 1.63
CA GLN A 42 -14.23 5.84 0.76
C GLN A 42 -13.73 4.44 1.13
N ILE A 43 -13.59 4.14 2.42
CA ILE A 43 -13.21 2.80 2.90
C ILE A 43 -14.25 1.76 2.49
N HIS A 44 -15.54 2.06 2.67
CA HIS A 44 -16.63 1.19 2.25
C HIS A 44 -16.53 0.87 0.75
N ASN A 45 -16.43 1.90 -0.08
CA ASN A 45 -16.39 1.75 -1.54
C ASN A 45 -15.09 1.07 -2.01
N ALA A 46 -13.99 1.18 -1.27
CA ALA A 46 -12.73 0.52 -1.61
C ALA A 46 -12.76 -0.97 -1.24
N ILE A 47 -13.25 -1.31 -0.04
CA ILE A 47 -13.04 -2.64 0.55
C ILE A 47 -14.30 -3.51 0.54
N TRP A 48 -15.48 -2.90 0.65
CA TRP A 48 -16.76 -3.58 0.85
C TRP A 48 -17.85 -3.12 -0.14
N TYR A 49 -17.48 -2.70 -1.35
CA TYR A 49 -18.44 -2.15 -2.33
C TYR A 49 -19.59 -3.11 -2.69
N GLU A 50 -19.35 -4.42 -2.62
CA GLU A 50 -20.36 -5.47 -2.88
C GLU A 50 -21.19 -5.84 -1.65
N SER A 51 -20.86 -5.29 -0.48
CA SER A 51 -21.50 -5.72 0.76
C SER A 51 -22.86 -5.05 0.94
N GLU A 52 -23.91 -5.86 0.97
CA GLU A 52 -25.27 -5.44 1.31
C GLU A 52 -25.48 -5.24 2.83
N SER A 53 -24.42 -5.31 3.63
CA SER A 53 -24.54 -5.21 5.08
C SER A 53 -25.12 -3.85 5.48
N SER A 54 -26.20 -3.87 6.25
CA SER A 54 -26.77 -2.65 6.85
C SER A 54 -25.84 -1.99 7.89
N ASN A 55 -24.73 -2.66 8.28
CA ASN A 55 -23.86 -2.23 9.38
C ASN A 55 -22.37 -2.11 9.02
N ILE A 56 -22.08 -1.64 7.80
CA ILE A 56 -20.70 -1.37 7.34
C ILE A 56 -19.91 -0.47 8.30
N LYS A 57 -20.56 0.52 8.93
CA LYS A 57 -19.88 1.44 9.85
C LYS A 57 -19.27 0.69 11.04
N ASN A 58 -19.97 -0.29 11.60
CA ASN A 58 -19.43 -1.11 12.68
C ASN A 58 -18.35 -2.06 12.17
N LEU A 59 -18.52 -2.62 10.96
CA LEU A 59 -17.51 -3.48 10.35
C LEU A 59 -16.18 -2.75 10.17
N ILE A 60 -16.21 -1.53 9.63
CA ILE A 60 -15.02 -0.67 9.51
C ILE A 60 -14.41 -0.43 10.89
N ALA A 61 -15.21 -0.02 11.87
CA ALA A 61 -14.70 0.29 13.21
C ALA A 61 -14.01 -0.90 13.88
N VAL A 62 -14.58 -2.11 13.75
CA VAL A 62 -13.99 -3.35 14.29
C VAL A 62 -12.68 -3.69 13.59
N ASN A 63 -12.63 -3.65 12.25
CA ASN A 63 -11.40 -3.94 11.50
C ASN A 63 -10.29 -2.92 11.81
N ILE A 64 -10.62 -1.63 11.93
CA ILE A 64 -9.65 -0.61 12.36
C ILE A 64 -9.09 -0.92 13.75
N ARG A 65 -9.94 -1.35 14.69
CA ARG A 65 -9.50 -1.71 16.04
C ARG A 65 -8.53 -2.89 16.02
N HIS A 66 -8.82 -3.90 15.21
CA HIS A 66 -7.95 -5.06 15.02
C HIS A 66 -6.60 -4.66 14.44
N ILE A 67 -6.59 -3.86 13.37
CA ILE A 67 -5.35 -3.36 12.76
C ILE A 67 -4.52 -2.55 13.77
N LYS A 68 -5.15 -1.67 14.55
CA LYS A 68 -4.45 -0.93 15.63
C LYS A 68 -3.78 -1.88 16.61
N SER A 69 -4.51 -2.89 17.11
CA SER A 69 -3.97 -3.87 18.05
C SER A 69 -2.80 -4.67 17.45
N ASP A 70 -2.89 -5.05 16.18
CA ASP A 70 -1.85 -5.84 15.52
C ASP A 70 -0.58 -5.01 15.28
N LEU A 71 -0.73 -3.73 14.92
CA LEU A 71 0.38 -2.78 14.77
C LEU A 71 1.01 -2.41 16.12
N GLU A 72 0.21 -2.26 17.17
CA GLU A 72 0.70 -2.06 18.54
C GLU A 72 1.53 -3.25 19.02
N CYS A 73 1.08 -4.48 18.74
CA CYS A 73 1.88 -5.70 18.98
C CYS A 73 3.18 -5.75 18.16
N ALA A 74 3.20 -5.10 17.00
CA ALA A 74 4.39 -4.90 16.19
C ALA A 74 5.29 -3.75 16.72
N GLY A 75 4.86 -3.01 17.75
CA GLY A 75 5.61 -1.93 18.37
C GLY A 75 5.24 -0.54 17.89
N ILE A 76 4.33 -0.41 16.92
CA ILE A 76 3.89 0.87 16.37
C ILE A 76 2.63 1.30 17.11
N LYS A 77 2.79 2.23 18.06
CA LYS A 77 1.67 2.76 18.83
C LYS A 77 0.95 3.85 18.03
N GLU A 78 -0.35 3.99 18.26
CA GLU A 78 -1.17 5.05 17.65
C GLU A 78 -1.11 5.11 16.11
N ALA A 79 -0.83 3.96 15.48
CA ALA A 79 -0.60 3.87 14.05
C ALA A 79 -1.77 4.39 13.19
N ILE A 80 -3.00 4.37 13.70
CA ILE A 80 -4.18 4.91 12.99
C ILE A 80 -4.85 6.01 13.81
N ILE A 81 -4.99 7.18 13.19
CA ILE A 81 -5.59 8.38 13.77
C ILE A 81 -6.92 8.66 13.05
N TYR A 82 -7.95 9.03 13.81
CA TYR A 82 -9.21 9.51 13.26
C TYR A 82 -9.36 10.99 13.58
N ARG A 83 -9.38 11.85 12.55
CA ARG A 83 -9.56 13.30 12.67
C ARG A 83 -10.38 13.81 11.49
N GLU A 84 -11.21 14.82 11.69
CA GLU A 84 -12.01 15.45 10.61
C GLU A 84 -12.78 14.44 9.73
N ASN A 85 -13.39 13.43 10.37
CA ASN A 85 -14.13 12.36 9.71
C ASN A 85 -13.31 11.48 8.74
N ARG A 86 -11.99 11.42 8.92
CA ARG A 86 -11.05 10.65 8.11
C ARG A 86 -10.15 9.80 8.98
N TYR A 87 -9.81 8.61 8.48
CA TYR A 87 -8.79 7.73 9.04
C TYR A 87 -7.47 7.96 8.31
N PHE A 88 -6.40 8.10 9.08
CA PHE A 88 -5.04 8.27 8.60
C PHE A 88 -4.19 7.17 9.22
N ILE A 89 -3.18 6.70 8.48
CA ILE A 89 -2.11 5.90 9.04
C ILE A 89 -0.90 6.79 9.28
N CYS A 90 -0.39 6.79 10.51
CA CYS A 90 0.87 7.46 10.84
C CYS A 90 2.01 6.63 10.26
N ARG A 91 2.79 7.22 9.36
CA ARG A 91 3.84 6.52 8.61
C ARG A 91 5.25 6.84 9.10
N ASP A 92 5.38 7.57 10.21
CA ASP A 92 6.68 7.98 10.77
C ASP A 92 7.62 6.80 11.05
N GLU A 93 7.04 5.64 11.40
CA GLU A 93 7.78 4.39 11.65
C GLU A 93 7.50 3.30 10.59
N ILE A 94 6.90 3.66 9.44
CA ILE A 94 6.49 2.70 8.40
C ILE A 94 7.14 3.05 7.06
N ASP A 95 8.06 2.19 6.64
CA ASP A 95 8.66 2.23 5.31
C ASP A 95 7.81 1.40 4.32
N CYS A 96 7.42 1.97 3.17
CA CYS A 96 6.77 1.23 2.09
C CYS A 96 7.69 1.10 0.86
N ASP A 97 7.75 -0.10 0.28
CA ASP A 97 8.54 -0.34 -0.93
C ASP A 97 8.00 0.43 -2.15
N CYS A 98 6.70 0.76 -2.15
CA CYS A 98 6.04 1.57 -3.15
C CYS A 98 6.56 3.01 -3.18
N ASP A 99 6.86 3.63 -2.03
CA ASP A 99 7.40 5.00 -2.02
C ASP A 99 8.79 5.05 -2.66
N LEU A 100 9.63 4.06 -2.35
CA LEU A 100 10.95 3.95 -2.95
C LEU A 100 10.85 3.72 -4.47
N PHE A 101 9.86 2.94 -4.91
CA PHE A 101 9.62 2.70 -6.33
C PHE A 101 9.20 4.00 -7.03
N GLU A 102 8.23 4.72 -6.45
CA GLU A 102 7.75 6.00 -6.98
C GLU A 102 8.86 7.04 -7.04
N LYS A 103 9.64 7.20 -5.96
CA LYS A 103 10.77 8.13 -5.94
C LYS A 103 11.79 7.79 -7.03
N THR A 104 12.17 6.51 -7.15
CA THR A 104 13.11 6.06 -8.19
C THR A 104 12.54 6.31 -9.58
N TYR A 105 11.23 6.19 -9.76
CA TYR A 105 10.58 6.45 -11.05
C TYR A 105 10.58 7.93 -11.41
N GLU A 106 10.33 8.82 -10.46
CA GLU A 106 10.45 10.26 -10.67
C GLU A 106 11.89 10.65 -11.04
N GLU A 107 12.88 10.13 -10.33
CA GLU A 107 14.31 10.35 -10.65
C GLU A 107 14.69 9.79 -12.03
N PHE A 108 14.14 8.63 -12.41
CA PHE A 108 14.33 8.06 -13.74
C PHE A 108 13.77 8.96 -14.83
N LYS A 109 12.56 9.50 -14.68
CA LYS A 109 11.97 10.42 -15.65
C LYS A 109 12.79 11.70 -15.85
N LEU A 110 13.41 12.19 -14.78
CA LEU A 110 14.23 13.42 -14.81
C LEU A 110 15.60 13.20 -15.45
N HIS A 111 16.27 12.10 -15.13
CA HIS A 111 17.70 11.92 -15.47
C HIS A 111 17.97 10.81 -16.49
N ASN A 112 17.02 9.90 -16.72
CA ASN A 112 17.13 8.75 -17.64
C ASN A 112 18.47 8.00 -17.50
N THR A 113 18.85 7.63 -16.28
CA THR A 113 20.11 6.90 -16.05
C THR A 113 19.89 5.39 -16.11
N ILE A 114 20.90 4.66 -16.61
CA ILE A 114 20.90 3.18 -16.61
C ILE A 114 20.76 2.63 -15.18
N GLU A 115 21.36 3.31 -14.20
CA GLU A 115 21.27 2.92 -12.79
C GLU A 115 19.82 2.95 -12.27
N ASN A 116 19.09 4.04 -12.52
CA ASN A 116 17.69 4.17 -12.10
C ASN A 116 16.81 3.14 -12.83
N ALA A 117 17.06 2.91 -14.13
CA ALA A 117 16.34 1.88 -14.89
C ALA A 117 16.55 0.48 -14.28
N LYS A 118 17.80 0.09 -14.00
CA LYS A 118 18.13 -1.19 -13.36
C LYS A 118 17.47 -1.32 -11.99
N LYS A 119 17.46 -0.24 -11.20
CA LYS A 119 16.82 -0.21 -9.88
C LYS A 119 15.30 -0.45 -9.99
N LEU A 120 14.60 0.25 -10.89
CA LEU A 120 13.16 0.04 -11.13
C LEU A 120 12.84 -1.41 -11.52
N ILE A 121 13.60 -1.97 -12.46
CA ILE A 121 13.45 -3.36 -12.90
C ILE A 121 13.65 -4.32 -11.72
N SER A 122 14.66 -4.07 -10.89
CA SER A 122 14.95 -4.93 -9.73
C SER A 122 13.86 -4.87 -8.65
N MET A 123 13.18 -3.73 -8.49
CA MET A 123 12.17 -3.54 -7.44
C MET A 123 10.78 -4.08 -7.82
N TYR A 124 10.47 -4.11 -9.11
CA TYR A 124 9.23 -4.64 -9.64
C TYR A 124 9.28 -6.18 -9.65
N LYS A 125 8.72 -6.83 -8.62
CA LYS A 125 8.67 -8.31 -8.50
C LYS A 125 7.35 -8.91 -8.96
N GLY A 126 6.34 -8.07 -9.19
CA GLY A 126 4.99 -8.45 -9.56
C GLY A 126 4.08 -7.24 -9.54
N GLU A 127 2.82 -7.46 -9.92
CA GLU A 127 1.80 -6.43 -9.88
C GLU A 127 1.56 -5.95 -8.44
N TYR A 128 1.32 -4.65 -8.27
CA TYR A 128 1.09 -4.06 -6.96
C TYR A 128 -0.21 -4.58 -6.33
N LEU A 129 -0.10 -5.11 -5.11
CA LEU A 129 -1.21 -5.68 -4.35
C LEU A 129 -1.91 -6.80 -5.13
N SER A 130 -1.13 -7.66 -5.80
CA SER A 130 -1.64 -8.75 -6.66
C SER A 130 -2.52 -9.76 -5.92
N ASP A 131 -2.39 -9.85 -4.60
CA ASP A 131 -3.20 -10.71 -3.75
C ASP A 131 -4.63 -10.18 -3.55
N PHE A 132 -4.93 -8.92 -3.87
CA PHE A 132 -6.28 -8.35 -3.77
C PHE A 132 -6.94 -8.12 -5.13
N GLU A 133 -8.27 -8.24 -5.17
CA GLU A 133 -9.10 -7.74 -6.28
C GLU A 133 -9.44 -6.25 -6.09
N ALA A 134 -8.45 -5.49 -5.64
CA ALA A 134 -8.57 -4.08 -5.25
C ALA A 134 -8.71 -3.17 -6.49
N LEU A 135 -9.95 -2.89 -6.91
CA LEU A 135 -10.22 -1.96 -8.03
C LEU A 135 -9.60 -0.57 -7.81
N TRP A 136 -9.56 -0.11 -6.56
CA TRP A 136 -8.94 1.15 -6.17
C TRP A 136 -7.43 1.21 -6.48
N ALA A 137 -6.75 0.07 -6.56
CA ALA A 137 -5.32 -0.01 -6.86
C ALA A 137 -4.99 -0.01 -8.36
N ALA A 138 -5.99 -0.15 -9.24
CA ALA A 138 -5.81 -0.33 -10.69
C ALA A 138 -4.95 0.77 -11.33
N GLY A 139 -5.16 2.02 -10.94
CA GLY A 139 -4.37 3.15 -11.45
C GLY A 139 -2.88 3.02 -11.14
N LYS A 140 -2.53 2.64 -9.90
CA LYS A 140 -1.13 2.41 -9.51
C LYS A 140 -0.55 1.16 -10.19
N ARG A 141 -1.32 0.09 -10.34
CA ARG A 141 -0.89 -1.12 -11.08
C ARG A 141 -0.45 -0.79 -12.50
N ILE A 142 -1.29 -0.05 -13.23
CA ILE A 142 -0.98 0.41 -14.59
C ILE A 142 0.26 1.30 -14.58
N ARG A 143 0.33 2.30 -13.68
CA ARG A 143 1.47 3.22 -13.60
C ARG A 143 2.79 2.51 -13.33
N TYR A 144 2.82 1.57 -12.39
CA TYR A 144 4.04 0.86 -12.03
C TYR A 144 4.48 -0.13 -13.10
N ARG A 145 3.53 -0.80 -13.75
CA ARG A 145 3.82 -1.62 -14.92
C ARG A 145 4.43 -0.80 -16.04
N TRP A 146 3.85 0.36 -16.33
CA TRP A 146 4.39 1.26 -17.35
C TRP A 146 5.80 1.74 -16.99
N ALA A 147 6.05 2.15 -15.75
CA ALA A 147 7.39 2.53 -15.28
C ALA A 147 8.42 1.41 -15.49
N TYR A 148 8.05 0.17 -15.18
CA TYR A 148 8.87 -1.01 -15.41
C TYR A 148 9.16 -1.25 -16.89
N GLU A 149 8.14 -1.20 -17.75
CA GLU A 149 8.28 -1.39 -19.20
C GLU A 149 9.14 -0.28 -19.83
N SER A 150 8.97 0.98 -19.40
CA SER A 150 9.81 2.11 -19.82
C SER A 150 11.27 1.90 -19.44
N ALA A 151 11.56 1.45 -18.22
CA ALA A 151 12.92 1.15 -17.79
C ALA A 151 13.55 0.00 -18.59
N LEU A 152 12.79 -1.06 -18.90
CA LEU A 152 13.26 -2.17 -19.74
C LEU A 152 13.61 -1.70 -21.16
N ASN A 153 12.74 -0.90 -21.76
CA ASN A 153 12.96 -0.39 -23.11
C ASN A 153 14.16 0.55 -23.17
N PHE A 154 14.35 1.38 -22.14
CA PHE A 154 15.51 2.25 -22.03
C PHE A 154 16.83 1.45 -22.03
N ILE A 155 16.92 0.37 -21.23
CA ILE A 155 18.11 -0.48 -21.20
C ILE A 155 18.35 -1.19 -22.55
N LYS A 156 17.31 -1.64 -23.24
CA LYS A 156 17.47 -2.31 -24.54
C LYS A 156 17.97 -1.39 -25.64
N ASN A 157 17.71 -0.09 -25.52
CA ASN A 157 18.04 0.92 -26.52
C ASN A 157 19.33 1.70 -26.19
N THR A 158 20.01 1.37 -25.08
CA THR A 158 21.28 1.99 -24.66
C THR A 158 22.41 0.98 -24.82
#